data_AF-A0A7C2TAJ4-F1
#
_entry.id   AF-A0A7C2TAJ4-F1
#
_cell.length_a   1.000
_cell.length_b   1.000
_cell.length_c   1.000
_cell.angle_alpha   90.00
_cell.angle_beta   90.00
_cell.angle_gamma   90.00
#
_symmetry.space_group_name_H-M   'P 1'
#
loop_
_entity.id
_entity.type
_entity.pdbx_description
1 polymer ?
#
loop_
_entity_poly.entity_id
_entity_poly.type
_entity_poly.pdbx_seq_one_letter_code
_entity_poly.pdbx_strand_id
1 'polypeptide(L)'
;MTVISSALGASFAFNEFNAFIYSLSLVGLIVAHAATNMINDYFDVKTRVDKEGAPTSKYRPHPYLFGEISRSSFLSAIILLYILVIAIAFYLYLIRNAIVILLLFIGLLVSILYTLPKLSLKYKALGEPFVAIIWGPFMVLGTYYVLTLKFNITVLIASIPIGVLVALVLMANNLRDIEYDTQAGIKTIPIILGRRRALNLFKILLVSCYVITGLVAYLGEFFAILSFISIYQAYNIIKKFEKEIPINADPIVANLTLYFGILYIVGIIISNYLKVY
;
A
#
# COMPACT_ATOMS: atom_id res chain seq x y z
N MET A 1 0.02 6.10 2.11
CA MET A 1 -0.66 4.82 1.83
C MET A 1 -1.08 4.09 3.09
N THR A 2 -0.18 3.64 3.96
CA THR A 2 -0.53 2.87 5.18
C THR A 2 -1.56 3.59 6.06
N VAL A 3 -1.37 4.89 6.29
CA VAL A 3 -2.33 5.72 7.05
C VAL A 3 -3.70 5.74 6.38
N ILE A 4 -3.79 5.83 5.05
CA ILE A 4 -5.05 5.81 4.30
C ILE A 4 -5.76 4.45 4.48
N SER A 5 -5.04 3.35 4.30
CA SER A 5 -5.61 2.01 4.48
C SER A 5 -6.12 1.79 5.90
N SER A 6 -5.32 2.17 6.91
CA SER A 6 -5.72 2.04 8.31
C SER A 6 -6.90 2.94 8.66
N ALA A 7 -6.87 4.21 8.23
CA ALA A 7 -7.94 5.17 8.47
C ALA A 7 -9.25 4.77 7.76
N LEU A 8 -9.19 4.17 6.57
CA LEU A 8 -10.37 3.61 5.91
C LEU A 8 -10.99 2.49 6.76
N GLY A 9 -10.19 1.53 7.24
CA GLY A 9 -10.67 0.48 8.13
C GLY A 9 -11.31 1.04 9.41
N ALA A 10 -10.68 2.05 9.99
CA ALA A 10 -11.21 2.74 11.17
C ALA A 10 -12.50 3.52 10.91
N SER A 11 -12.66 4.13 9.73
CA SER A 11 -13.88 4.87 9.36
C SER A 11 -15.12 3.98 9.32
N PHE A 12 -14.98 2.72 8.93
CA PHE A 12 -16.06 1.73 9.00
C PHE A 12 -16.34 1.23 10.42
N ALA A 13 -15.38 1.35 11.33
CA ALA A 13 -15.54 1.02 12.74
C ALA A 13 -16.09 2.19 13.57
N PHE A 14 -16.75 3.17 12.95
CA PHE A 14 -17.15 4.45 13.55
C PHE A 14 -17.81 4.31 14.93
N ASN A 15 -18.80 3.43 15.06
CA ASN A 15 -19.55 3.22 16.31
C ASN A 15 -18.79 2.42 17.38
N GLU A 16 -17.73 1.72 16.99
CA GLU A 16 -16.90 0.86 17.86
C GLU A 16 -15.47 1.43 17.98
N PHE A 17 -15.28 2.69 17.57
CA PHE A 17 -13.97 3.30 17.47
C PHE A 17 -13.36 3.48 18.86
N ASN A 18 -12.21 2.86 19.07
CA ASN A 18 -11.40 3.06 20.26
C ASN A 18 -10.06 3.70 19.87
N ALA A 19 -9.86 4.94 20.30
CA ALA A 19 -8.70 5.74 19.90
C ALA A 19 -7.36 5.11 20.32
N PHE A 20 -7.31 4.46 21.50
CA PHE A 20 -6.10 3.80 21.99
C PHE A 20 -5.73 2.60 21.13
N ILE A 21 -6.71 1.76 20.82
CA ILE A 21 -6.51 0.53 20.03
C ILE A 21 -6.20 0.87 18.57
N TYR A 22 -6.87 1.89 18.01
CA TYR A 22 -6.55 2.41 16.69
C TYR A 22 -5.11 2.95 16.65
N SER A 23 -4.70 3.75 17.64
CA SER A 23 -3.35 4.33 17.70
C SER A 23 -2.28 3.25 17.75
N LEU A 24 -2.48 2.22 18.57
CA LEU A 24 -1.57 1.07 18.61
C LEU A 24 -1.51 0.33 17.28
N SER A 25 -2.67 0.06 16.65
CA SER A 25 -2.73 -0.58 15.33
C SER A 25 -2.02 0.25 14.27
N LEU A 26 -2.26 1.56 14.23
CA LEU A 26 -1.67 2.49 13.27
C LEU A 26 -0.14 2.56 13.43
N VAL A 27 0.36 2.72 14.66
CA VAL A 27 1.80 2.72 14.94
C VAL A 27 2.41 1.37 14.54
N GLY A 28 1.79 0.25 14.90
CA GLY A 28 2.24 -1.08 14.50
C GLY A 28 2.35 -1.25 12.99
N LEU A 29 1.36 -0.78 12.23
CA LEU A 29 1.36 -0.82 10.76
C LEU A 29 2.44 0.09 10.15
N ILE A 30 2.65 1.30 10.68
CA ILE A 30 3.69 2.23 10.21
C ILE A 30 5.07 1.64 10.47
N VAL A 31 5.32 1.12 11.68
CA VAL A 31 6.59 0.49 12.06
C VAL A 31 6.84 -0.76 11.21
N ALA A 32 5.83 -1.60 10.98
CA ALA A 32 5.96 -2.78 10.12
C ALA A 32 6.29 -2.41 8.67
N HIS A 33 5.65 -1.38 8.12
CA HIS A 33 5.96 -0.87 6.79
C HIS A 33 7.39 -0.31 6.72
N ALA A 34 7.81 0.46 7.73
CA ALA A 34 9.19 0.97 7.81
C ALA A 34 10.22 -0.17 7.87
N ALA A 35 10.00 -1.17 8.73
CA ALA A 35 10.86 -2.35 8.83
C ALA A 35 10.96 -3.13 7.51
N THR A 36 9.83 -3.27 6.80
CA THR A 36 9.76 -3.94 5.50
C THR A 36 10.51 -3.17 4.42
N ASN A 37 10.40 -1.84 4.39
CA ASN A 37 11.14 -1.02 3.43
C ASN A 37 12.64 -1.04 3.73
N MET A 38 13.05 -0.97 5.00
CA MET A 38 14.47 -1.01 5.36
C MET A 38 15.11 -2.36 5.05
N ILE A 39 14.43 -3.48 5.34
CA ILE A 39 14.96 -4.80 4.97
C ILE A 39 14.98 -4.99 3.44
N ASN A 40 14.03 -4.37 2.72
CA ASN A 40 14.05 -4.34 1.27
C ASN A 40 15.28 -3.61 0.74
N ASP A 41 15.54 -2.38 1.20
CA ASP A 41 16.72 -1.59 0.83
C ASP A 41 18.03 -2.35 1.15
N TYR A 42 18.10 -3.04 2.29
CA TYR A 42 19.26 -3.88 2.62
C TYR A 42 19.53 -4.95 1.56
N PHE A 43 18.49 -5.69 1.16
CA PHE A 43 18.64 -6.78 0.19
C PHE A 43 18.83 -6.28 -1.24
N ASP A 44 18.21 -5.16 -1.62
CA ASP A 44 18.38 -4.56 -2.95
C ASP A 44 19.80 -4.02 -3.15
N VAL A 45 20.39 -3.37 -2.14
CA VAL A 45 21.81 -3.00 -2.16
C VAL A 45 22.71 -4.24 -2.20
N LYS A 46 22.42 -5.25 -1.36
CA LYS A 46 23.21 -6.50 -1.31
C LYS A 46 23.18 -7.27 -2.64
N THR A 47 22.07 -7.24 -3.35
CA THR A 47 21.89 -7.91 -4.64
C THR A 47 22.25 -7.03 -5.84
N ARG A 48 22.69 -5.78 -5.59
CA ARG A 48 23.08 -4.78 -6.59
C ARG A 48 21.96 -4.32 -7.51
N VAL A 49 20.71 -4.49 -7.07
CA VAL A 49 19.55 -3.90 -7.75
C VAL A 49 19.55 -2.38 -7.51
N ASP A 50 19.69 -1.97 -6.25
CA ASP A 50 19.96 -0.57 -5.92
C ASP A 50 21.46 -0.28 -6.03
N LYS A 51 21.80 0.70 -6.86
CA LYS A 51 23.16 1.23 -7.06
C LYS A 51 23.09 2.73 -7.36
N GLU A 52 24.22 3.40 -7.21
CA GLU A 52 24.34 4.81 -7.57
C GLU A 52 23.98 5.00 -9.05
N GLY A 53 23.11 5.98 -9.35
CA GLY A 53 22.60 6.25 -10.69
C GLY A 53 21.39 5.40 -11.13
N ALA A 54 20.91 4.46 -10.32
CA ALA A 54 19.61 3.82 -10.52
C ALA A 54 18.47 4.86 -10.52
N PRO A 55 17.37 4.66 -11.28
CA PRO A 55 16.24 5.59 -11.27
C PRO A 55 15.73 5.91 -9.87
N THR A 56 15.69 4.89 -9.00
CA THR A 56 15.27 5.00 -7.59
C THR A 56 16.20 5.87 -6.75
N SER A 57 17.51 5.85 -6.96
CA SER A 57 18.49 6.62 -6.17
C SER A 57 18.61 8.09 -6.57
N LYS A 58 17.94 8.51 -7.64
CA LYS A 58 18.00 9.90 -8.14
C LYS A 58 17.10 10.89 -7.40
N TYR A 59 16.04 10.44 -6.76
CA TYR A 59 15.06 11.34 -6.10
C TYR A 59 14.65 10.92 -4.69
N ARG A 60 15.03 9.72 -4.22
CA ARG A 60 14.76 9.26 -2.85
C ARG A 60 16.05 9.26 -2.01
N PRO A 61 16.02 9.71 -0.75
CA PRO A 61 17.13 9.49 0.18
C PRO A 61 17.41 8.00 0.34
N HIS A 62 18.68 7.60 0.29
CA HIS A 62 19.08 6.20 0.45
C HIS A 62 20.32 6.06 1.34
N PRO A 63 20.22 6.39 2.64
CA PRO A 63 21.37 6.54 3.54
C PRO A 63 22.23 5.27 3.67
N TYR A 64 21.63 4.08 3.53
CA TYR A 64 22.39 2.83 3.53
C TYR A 64 23.23 2.62 2.25
N LEU A 65 22.71 3.02 1.07
CA LEU A 65 23.41 2.88 -0.20
C LEU A 65 24.60 3.84 -0.29
N PHE A 66 24.43 5.07 0.21
CA PHE A 66 25.47 6.10 0.22
C PHE A 66 26.46 5.98 1.40
N GLY A 67 26.32 4.95 2.24
CA GLY A 67 27.23 4.70 3.36
C GLY A 67 27.09 5.70 4.53
N GLU A 68 26.03 6.50 4.57
CA GLU A 68 25.73 7.44 5.66
C GLU A 68 25.40 6.72 6.97
N ILE A 69 24.91 5.48 6.89
CA ILE A 69 24.61 4.62 8.04
C ILE A 69 25.40 3.32 7.92
N SER A 70 26.07 2.94 9.01
CA SER A 70 26.82 1.68 9.07
C SER A 70 25.89 0.46 8.93
N ARG A 71 26.40 -0.64 8.37
CA ARG A 71 25.63 -1.89 8.23
C ARG A 71 25.09 -2.42 9.55
N SER A 72 25.88 -2.36 10.63
CA SER A 72 25.44 -2.82 11.95
C SER A 72 24.31 -1.94 12.49
N SER A 73 24.43 -0.62 12.41
CA SER A 73 23.37 0.31 12.80
C SER A 73 22.08 0.10 12.01
N PHE A 74 22.18 -0.09 10.69
CA PHE A 74 21.03 -0.32 9.82
C PHE A 74 20.29 -1.62 10.16
N LEU A 75 21.02 -2.72 10.34
CA LEU A 75 20.44 -4.01 10.72
C LEU A 75 19.85 -3.98 12.14
N SER A 76 20.52 -3.33 13.09
CA SER A 76 19.98 -3.15 14.44
C SER A 76 18.67 -2.37 14.43
N ALA A 77 18.57 -1.31 13.63
CA ALA A 77 17.33 -0.56 13.46
C ALA A 77 16.20 -1.44 12.90
N ILE A 78 16.47 -2.26 11.87
CA ILE A 78 15.49 -3.21 11.32
C ILE A 78 15.00 -4.18 12.39
N ILE A 79 15.93 -4.78 13.16
CA ILE A 79 15.60 -5.75 14.22
C ILE A 79 14.74 -5.08 15.30
N LEU A 80 15.11 -3.88 15.76
CA LEU A 80 14.35 -3.13 16.76
C LEU A 80 12.94 -2.80 16.29
N LEU A 81 12.77 -2.42 15.01
CA LEU A 81 11.44 -2.18 14.44
C LEU A 81 10.60 -3.46 14.43
N TYR A 82 11.14 -4.62 14.04
CA TYR A 82 10.39 -5.88 14.09
C TYR A 82 10.04 -6.31 15.52
N ILE A 83 10.96 -6.11 16.49
CA ILE A 83 10.66 -6.35 17.91
C ILE A 83 9.48 -5.47 18.36
N LEU A 84 9.47 -4.20 17.97
CA LEU A 84 8.37 -3.29 18.29
C LEU A 84 7.05 -3.71 17.64
N VAL A 85 7.06 -4.18 16.38
CA VAL A 85 5.87 -4.75 15.71
C VAL A 85 5.33 -5.94 16.49
N ILE A 86 6.20 -6.87 16.89
CA ILE A 86 5.82 -8.06 17.65
C ILE A 86 5.26 -7.65 19.02
N ALA A 87 5.89 -6.71 19.72
CA ALA A 87 5.43 -6.23 21.02
C ALA A 87 4.04 -5.57 20.94
N ILE A 88 3.82 -4.70 19.95
CA ILE A 88 2.52 -4.06 19.73
C ILE A 88 1.44 -5.11 19.40
N ALA A 89 1.74 -6.03 18.48
CA ALA A 89 0.79 -7.07 18.09
C ALA A 89 0.48 -8.04 19.25
N PHE A 90 1.48 -8.37 20.07
CA PHE A 90 1.29 -9.20 21.26
C PHE A 90 0.41 -8.50 22.29
N TYR A 91 0.64 -7.19 22.53
CA TYR A 91 -0.23 -6.42 23.42
C TYR A 91 -1.66 -6.33 22.89
N LEU A 92 -1.84 -6.06 21.59
CA LEU A 92 -3.15 -6.07 20.93
C LEU A 92 -3.84 -7.44 21.05
N TYR A 93 -3.09 -8.54 20.95
CA TYR A 93 -3.59 -9.89 21.17
C TYR A 93 -4.18 -10.05 22.58
N LEU A 94 -3.48 -9.59 23.62
CA LEU A 94 -3.92 -9.72 25.02
C LEU A 94 -5.25 -9.00 25.28
N ILE A 95 -5.48 -7.86 24.64
CA ILE A 95 -6.70 -7.05 24.84
C ILE A 95 -7.80 -7.33 23.79
N ARG A 96 -7.49 -8.11 22.74
CA ARG A 96 -8.42 -8.50 21.67
C ARG A 96 -8.58 -10.01 21.62
N ASN A 97 -7.94 -10.69 20.66
CA ASN A 97 -7.97 -12.15 20.53
C ASN A 97 -6.85 -12.69 19.62
N ALA A 98 -6.78 -14.02 19.51
CA ALA A 98 -5.75 -14.76 18.76
C ALA A 98 -5.65 -14.39 17.26
N ILE A 99 -6.70 -13.83 16.64
CA ILE A 99 -6.65 -13.42 15.22
C ILE A 99 -5.61 -12.32 15.00
N VAL A 100 -5.30 -11.49 16.01
CA VAL A 100 -4.21 -10.50 15.91
C VAL A 100 -2.85 -11.17 15.67
N ILE A 101 -2.60 -12.33 16.28
CA ILE A 101 -1.35 -13.08 16.07
C ILE A 101 -1.31 -13.69 14.66
N LEU A 102 -2.45 -14.14 14.14
CA LEU A 102 -2.54 -14.59 12.75
C LEU A 102 -2.22 -13.44 11.77
N LEU A 103 -2.77 -12.25 12.00
CA LEU A 103 -2.45 -11.05 11.20
C LEU A 103 -0.96 -10.69 11.31
N LEU A 104 -0.36 -10.74 12.51
CA LEU A 104 1.08 -10.54 12.68
C LEU A 104 1.88 -11.54 11.83
N PHE A 105 1.56 -12.84 11.94
CA PHE A 105 2.27 -13.89 11.21
C PHE A 105 2.18 -13.69 9.69
N ILE A 106 0.98 -13.40 9.17
CA ILE A 106 0.79 -13.10 7.74
C ILE A 106 1.60 -11.87 7.35
N GLY A 107 1.59 -10.79 8.14
CA GLY A 107 2.37 -9.58 7.87
C GLY A 107 3.88 -9.82 7.83
N LEU A 108 4.42 -10.63 8.75
CA LEU A 108 5.83 -11.00 8.77
C LEU A 108 6.20 -11.90 7.58
N LEU A 109 5.36 -12.90 7.27
CA LEU A 109 5.53 -13.76 6.10
C LEU A 109 5.53 -12.93 4.81
N VAL A 110 4.65 -11.94 4.74
CA VAL A 110 4.54 -11.01 3.61
C VAL A 110 5.82 -10.23 3.39
N SER A 111 6.38 -9.65 4.45
CA SER A 111 7.67 -8.96 4.39
C SER A 111 8.78 -9.88 3.85
N ILE A 112 8.85 -11.11 4.36
CA ILE A 112 9.83 -12.12 3.96
C ILE A 112 9.69 -12.48 2.47
N LEU A 113 8.47 -12.82 2.02
CA LEU A 113 8.19 -13.20 0.64
C LEU A 113 8.47 -12.07 -0.36
N TYR A 114 8.24 -10.83 0.05
CA TYR A 114 8.43 -9.66 -0.80
C TYR A 114 9.91 -9.27 -0.94
N THR A 115 10.69 -9.40 0.14
CA THR A 115 12.04 -8.82 0.23
C THR A 115 13.18 -9.81 0.08
N LEU A 116 13.00 -11.09 0.46
CA LEU A 116 14.09 -12.06 0.39
C LEU A 116 14.51 -12.34 -1.06
N PRO A 117 15.81 -12.26 -1.42
CA PRO A 117 16.27 -12.36 -2.82
C PRO A 117 15.77 -13.58 -3.60
N LYS A 118 15.71 -14.76 -2.98
CA LYS A 118 15.24 -15.99 -3.65
C LYS A 118 13.72 -16.00 -3.90
N LEU A 119 12.97 -15.30 -3.06
CA LEU A 119 11.50 -15.27 -3.08
C LEU A 119 10.99 -14.08 -3.89
N SER A 120 11.51 -12.89 -3.57
CA SER A 120 11.20 -11.54 -4.04
C SER A 120 10.13 -11.50 -5.13
N LEU A 121 8.88 -11.59 -4.68
CA LEU A 121 7.70 -11.65 -5.55
C LEU A 121 7.60 -10.42 -6.46
N LYS A 122 8.11 -9.26 -6.00
CA LYS A 122 8.21 -8.03 -6.81
C LYS A 122 9.00 -8.20 -8.11
N TYR A 123 9.98 -9.09 -8.15
CA TYR A 123 10.79 -9.37 -9.34
C TYR A 123 10.27 -10.53 -10.19
N LYS A 124 9.08 -11.05 -9.86
CA LYS A 124 8.41 -12.17 -10.55
C LYS A 124 7.01 -11.78 -11.07
N ALA A 125 6.80 -10.50 -11.35
CA ALA A 125 5.52 -9.91 -11.78
C ALA A 125 4.33 -10.16 -10.84
N LEU A 126 4.64 -10.39 -9.56
CA LEU A 126 3.65 -10.53 -8.50
C LEU A 126 3.66 -9.32 -7.55
N GLY A 127 4.46 -8.28 -7.83
CA GLY A 127 4.56 -7.09 -7.00
C GLY A 127 3.23 -6.34 -6.87
N GLU A 128 2.63 -5.99 -8.00
CA GLU A 128 1.40 -5.18 -8.03
C GLU A 128 0.20 -5.91 -7.37
N PRO A 129 -0.12 -7.18 -7.68
CA PRO A 129 -1.19 -7.91 -7.01
C PRO A 129 -0.95 -8.04 -5.50
N PHE A 130 0.30 -8.28 -5.11
CA PHE A 130 0.66 -8.46 -3.72
C PHE A 130 0.47 -7.16 -2.92
N VAL A 131 0.99 -6.04 -3.43
CA VAL A 131 0.80 -4.72 -2.83
C VAL A 131 -0.69 -4.35 -2.77
N ALA A 132 -1.48 -4.71 -3.79
CA ALA A 132 -2.94 -4.50 -3.75
C ALA A 132 -3.62 -5.23 -2.59
N ILE A 133 -3.25 -6.49 -2.36
CA ILE A 133 -3.80 -7.31 -1.27
C ILE A 133 -3.40 -6.74 0.09
N ILE A 134 -2.14 -6.33 0.24
CA ILE A 134 -1.62 -5.85 1.52
C ILE A 134 -2.25 -4.50 1.91
N TRP A 135 -2.21 -3.51 1.03
CA TRP A 135 -2.75 -2.18 1.36
C TRP A 135 -4.26 -2.08 1.23
N GLY A 136 -4.90 -2.92 0.42
CA GLY A 136 -6.36 -2.99 0.34
C GLY A 136 -6.90 -3.92 1.43
N PRO A 137 -7.34 -5.14 1.10
CA PRO A 137 -8.01 -6.04 2.03
C PRO A 137 -7.28 -6.23 3.36
N PHE A 138 -5.99 -6.52 3.36
CA PHE A 138 -5.30 -6.95 4.57
C PHE A 138 -5.17 -5.84 5.61
N MET A 139 -4.66 -4.65 5.24
CA MET A 139 -4.56 -3.52 6.17
C MET A 139 -5.92 -2.93 6.54
N VAL A 140 -6.83 -2.76 5.58
CA VAL A 140 -8.15 -2.16 5.82
C VAL A 140 -9.00 -3.07 6.72
N LEU A 141 -9.14 -4.36 6.36
CA LEU A 141 -9.86 -5.32 7.20
C LEU A 141 -9.13 -5.60 8.50
N GLY A 142 -7.80 -5.62 8.50
CA GLY A 142 -7.01 -5.81 9.72
C GLY A 142 -7.29 -4.71 10.75
N THR A 143 -7.29 -3.45 10.34
CA THR A 143 -7.65 -2.34 11.23
C THR A 143 -9.12 -2.40 11.65
N TYR A 144 -10.05 -2.64 10.72
CA TYR A 144 -11.47 -2.79 11.06
C TYR A 144 -11.71 -3.93 12.08
N TYR A 145 -11.08 -5.08 11.86
CA TYR A 145 -11.20 -6.24 12.73
C TYR A 145 -10.59 -5.99 14.11
N VAL A 146 -9.41 -5.37 14.20
CA VAL A 146 -8.80 -5.05 15.51
C VAL A 146 -9.67 -4.07 16.32
N LEU A 147 -10.49 -3.25 15.66
CA LEU A 147 -11.42 -2.34 16.34
C LEU A 147 -12.73 -3.03 16.74
N THR A 148 -13.30 -3.87 15.88
CA THR A 148 -14.67 -4.39 16.02
C THR A 148 -14.79 -5.87 16.35
N LEU A 149 -13.72 -6.64 16.15
CA LEU A 149 -13.68 -8.11 16.15
C LEU A 149 -14.64 -8.77 15.15
N LYS A 150 -15.02 -8.04 14.09
CA LYS A 150 -15.97 -8.49 13.07
C LYS A 150 -15.33 -8.48 11.68
N PHE A 151 -15.87 -9.32 10.81
CA PHE A 151 -15.62 -9.27 9.37
C PHE A 151 -16.84 -8.68 8.67
N ASN A 152 -16.60 -7.87 7.65
CA ASN A 152 -17.66 -7.22 6.90
C ASN A 152 -17.32 -7.19 5.40
N ILE A 153 -18.25 -7.70 4.58
CA ILE A 153 -18.06 -7.82 3.13
C ILE A 153 -18.02 -6.45 2.43
N THR A 154 -18.80 -5.47 2.90
CA THR A 154 -18.77 -4.11 2.38
C THR A 154 -17.41 -3.47 2.63
N VAL A 155 -16.81 -3.70 3.80
CA VAL A 155 -15.43 -3.22 4.11
C VAL A 155 -14.40 -3.89 3.20
N LEU A 156 -14.56 -5.19 2.90
CA LEU A 156 -13.70 -5.88 1.94
C LEU A 156 -13.80 -5.24 0.55
N ILE A 157 -15.01 -5.04 0.02
CA ILE A 157 -15.23 -4.40 -1.28
C ILE A 157 -14.67 -2.97 -1.26
N ALA A 158 -14.93 -2.22 -0.19
CA ALA A 158 -14.46 -0.86 -0.02
C ALA A 158 -12.92 -0.74 0.05
N SER A 159 -12.22 -1.78 0.45
CA SER A 159 -10.75 -1.81 0.47
C SER A 159 -10.11 -1.94 -0.90
N ILE A 160 -10.82 -2.50 -1.89
CA ILE A 160 -10.26 -2.85 -3.20
C ILE A 160 -9.74 -1.61 -3.94
N PRO A 161 -10.48 -0.47 -4.04
CA PRO A 161 -9.98 0.74 -4.70
C PRO A 161 -8.66 1.23 -4.10
N ILE A 162 -8.50 1.21 -2.77
CA ILE A 162 -7.25 1.63 -2.12
C ILE A 162 -6.10 0.68 -2.47
N GLY A 163 -6.34 -0.64 -2.41
CA GLY A 163 -5.34 -1.63 -2.81
C GLY A 163 -4.89 -1.45 -4.27
N VAL A 164 -5.86 -1.33 -5.19
CA VAL A 164 -5.59 -1.13 -6.61
C VAL A 164 -4.81 0.18 -6.85
N LEU A 165 -5.19 1.29 -6.21
CA LEU A 165 -4.48 2.56 -6.35
C LEU A 165 -3.02 2.47 -5.87
N VAL A 166 -2.76 1.76 -4.76
CA VAL A 166 -1.38 1.53 -4.27
C VAL A 166 -0.61 0.64 -5.25
N ALA A 167 -1.24 -0.38 -5.83
CA ALA A 167 -0.63 -1.18 -6.87
C ALA A 167 -0.33 -0.37 -8.14
N LEU A 168 -1.16 0.62 -8.47
CA LEU A 168 -0.90 1.54 -9.59
C LEU A 168 0.27 2.48 -9.32
N VAL A 169 0.57 2.83 -8.06
CA VAL A 169 1.83 3.53 -7.72
C VAL A 169 3.03 2.67 -8.09
N LEU A 170 3.02 1.38 -7.72
CA LEU A 170 4.09 0.45 -8.08
C LEU A 170 4.14 0.22 -9.60
N MET A 171 2.99 0.08 -10.25
CA MET A 171 2.91 -0.08 -11.70
C MET A 171 3.47 1.14 -12.45
N ALA A 172 3.23 2.35 -11.94
CA ALA A 172 3.79 3.58 -12.50
C ALA A 172 5.31 3.62 -12.36
N ASN A 173 5.85 3.18 -11.23
CA ASN A 173 7.29 2.98 -11.03
C ASN A 173 7.84 1.98 -12.06
N ASN A 174 7.22 0.81 -12.19
CA ASN A 174 7.66 -0.25 -13.08
C ASN A 174 7.49 0.10 -14.58
N LEU A 175 6.55 0.98 -14.94
CA LEU A 175 6.37 1.51 -16.29
C LEU A 175 7.48 2.50 -16.68
N ARG A 176 7.99 3.27 -15.71
CA ARG A 176 9.14 4.16 -15.88
C ARG A 176 10.42 3.37 -16.06
N ASP A 177 10.56 2.29 -15.29
CA ASP A 177 11.83 1.56 -15.15
C ASP A 177 11.95 0.35 -16.08
N ILE A 178 11.03 0.16 -17.06
CA ILE A 178 11.04 -0.99 -18.00
C ILE A 178 12.42 -1.23 -18.58
N GLU A 179 13.05 -0.20 -19.15
CA GLU A 179 14.33 -0.33 -19.84
C GLU A 179 15.47 -0.70 -18.87
N TYR A 180 15.46 -0.12 -17.66
CA TYR A 180 16.48 -0.35 -16.63
C TYR A 180 16.35 -1.75 -15.99
N ASP A 181 15.13 -2.10 -15.56
CA ASP A 181 14.83 -3.36 -14.88
C ASP A 181 15.02 -4.57 -15.80
N THR A 182 14.76 -4.40 -17.10
CA THR A 182 15.04 -5.44 -18.10
C THR A 182 16.52 -5.79 -18.15
N GLN A 183 17.42 -4.78 -18.09
CA GLN A 183 18.87 -5.01 -18.07
C GLN A 183 19.34 -5.67 -16.77
N ALA A 184 18.62 -5.45 -15.66
CA ALA A 184 18.87 -6.10 -14.38
C ALA A 184 18.29 -7.54 -14.29
N GLY A 185 17.64 -8.04 -15.35
CA GLY A 185 17.02 -9.37 -15.36
C GLY A 185 15.75 -9.50 -14.51
N ILE A 186 15.17 -8.36 -14.12
CA ILE A 186 13.94 -8.29 -13.32
C ILE A 186 12.72 -8.52 -14.22
N LYS A 187 11.69 -9.19 -13.70
CA LYS A 187 10.40 -9.35 -14.39
C LYS A 187 9.29 -8.64 -13.61
N THR A 188 8.76 -7.57 -14.17
CA THR A 188 7.56 -6.85 -13.67
C THR A 188 6.39 -7.01 -14.63
N ILE A 189 5.17 -6.69 -14.20
CA ILE A 189 3.99 -6.74 -15.08
C ILE A 189 4.21 -5.85 -16.34
N PRO A 190 4.72 -4.61 -16.23
CA PRO A 190 5.04 -3.81 -17.40
C PRO A 190 6.03 -4.43 -18.38
N ILE A 191 7.05 -5.15 -17.88
CA ILE A 191 8.02 -5.87 -18.72
C ILE A 191 7.35 -7.03 -19.47
N ILE A 192 6.54 -7.84 -18.78
CA ILE A 192 5.88 -9.02 -19.39
C ILE A 192 4.84 -8.60 -20.44
N LEU A 193 4.04 -7.57 -20.15
CA LEU A 193 2.98 -7.13 -21.05
C LEU A 193 3.48 -6.21 -22.17
N GLY A 194 4.61 -5.54 -21.96
CA GLY A 194 5.09 -4.42 -22.77
C GLY A 194 4.32 -3.12 -22.48
N ARG A 195 4.97 -1.98 -22.75
CA ARG A 195 4.50 -0.64 -22.37
C ARG A 195 3.05 -0.36 -22.76
N ARG A 196 2.62 -0.68 -23.99
CA ARG A 196 1.25 -0.38 -24.47
C ARG A 196 0.17 -1.16 -23.70
N ARG A 197 0.35 -2.47 -23.51
CA ARG A 197 -0.63 -3.31 -22.80
C ARG A 197 -0.63 -3.01 -21.31
N ALA A 198 0.55 -2.75 -20.73
CA ALA A 198 0.67 -2.30 -19.35
C ALA A 198 -0.06 -0.96 -19.12
N LEU A 199 0.06 0.01 -20.02
CA LEU A 199 -0.71 1.25 -19.93
C LEU A 199 -2.22 1.04 -20.05
N ASN A 200 -2.67 0.10 -20.89
CA ASN A 200 -4.09 -0.23 -20.96
C ASN A 200 -4.58 -0.88 -19.65
N LEU A 201 -3.80 -1.81 -19.08
CA LEU A 201 -4.11 -2.40 -17.78
C LEU A 201 -4.16 -1.34 -16.67
N PHE A 202 -3.20 -0.40 -16.65
CA PHE A 202 -3.19 0.74 -15.72
C PHE A 202 -4.52 1.53 -15.78
N LYS A 203 -4.99 1.86 -17.00
CA LYS A 203 -6.27 2.57 -17.19
C LYS A 203 -7.47 1.77 -16.71
N ILE A 204 -7.54 0.48 -17.08
CA ILE A 204 -8.65 -0.41 -16.68
C ILE A 204 -8.73 -0.49 -15.16
N LEU A 205 -7.59 -0.73 -14.50
CA LEU A 205 -7.51 -0.79 -13.04
C LEU A 205 -7.90 0.55 -12.41
N LEU A 206 -7.43 1.67 -12.94
CA LEU A 206 -7.78 2.99 -12.42
C LEU A 206 -9.29 3.29 -12.53
N VAL A 207 -9.90 2.97 -13.67
CA VAL A 207 -11.35 3.10 -13.87
C VAL A 207 -12.11 2.18 -12.92
N SER A 208 -11.61 0.95 -12.70
CA SER A 208 -12.24 -0.01 -11.79
C SER A 208 -12.34 0.52 -10.35
N CYS A 209 -11.40 1.35 -9.89
CA CYS A 209 -11.48 2.01 -8.58
C CYS A 209 -12.76 2.82 -8.43
N TYR A 210 -13.11 3.64 -9.43
CA TYR A 210 -14.32 4.46 -9.41
C TYR A 210 -15.59 3.62 -9.55
N VAL A 211 -15.58 2.59 -10.39
CA VAL A 211 -16.72 1.66 -10.52
C VAL A 211 -17.01 0.94 -9.20
N ILE A 212 -15.97 0.42 -8.54
CA ILE A 212 -16.10 -0.27 -7.26
C ILE A 212 -16.53 0.71 -6.15
N THR A 213 -16.02 1.94 -6.13
CA THR A 213 -16.52 2.96 -5.20
C THR A 213 -17.99 3.30 -5.46
N GLY A 214 -18.44 3.37 -6.71
CA GLY A 214 -19.85 3.52 -7.04
C GLY A 214 -20.71 2.39 -6.49
N LEU A 215 -20.21 1.14 -6.56
CA LEU A 215 -20.85 -0.01 -5.92
C LEU A 215 -20.90 0.14 -4.39
N VAL A 216 -19.83 0.59 -3.74
CA VAL A 216 -19.80 0.83 -2.29
C VAL A 216 -20.82 1.92 -1.89
N ALA A 217 -20.94 2.97 -2.70
CA ALA A 217 -21.96 4.00 -2.52
C ALA A 217 -23.38 3.43 -2.62
N TYR A 218 -23.63 2.58 -3.61
CA TYR A 218 -24.90 1.89 -3.79
C TYR A 218 -25.23 0.92 -2.63
N LEU A 219 -24.22 0.29 -2.04
CA LEU A 219 -24.37 -0.61 -0.88
C LEU A 219 -24.61 0.13 0.45
N GLY A 220 -24.89 1.43 0.41
CA GLY A 220 -25.32 2.22 1.56
C GLY A 220 -24.27 3.20 2.07
N GLU A 221 -23.08 3.28 1.48
CA GLU A 221 -22.09 4.30 1.83
C GLU A 221 -22.13 5.46 0.83
N PHE A 222 -23.30 6.06 0.62
CA PHE A 222 -23.57 7.00 -0.49
C PHE A 222 -22.48 8.07 -0.67
N PHE A 223 -21.98 8.67 0.41
CA PHE A 223 -20.98 9.74 0.33
C PHE A 223 -19.57 9.26 -0.06
N ALA A 224 -19.35 7.95 -0.22
CA ALA A 224 -18.17 7.39 -0.89
C ALA A 224 -17.89 8.05 -2.25
N ILE A 225 -18.95 8.52 -2.95
CA ILE A 225 -18.84 9.24 -4.22
C ILE A 225 -18.01 10.53 -4.13
N LEU A 226 -17.74 11.09 -2.94
CA LEU A 226 -16.86 12.25 -2.79
C LEU A 226 -15.48 12.00 -3.41
N SER A 227 -14.99 10.76 -3.42
CA SER A 227 -13.72 10.42 -4.07
C SER A 227 -13.73 10.64 -5.60
N PHE A 228 -14.90 10.76 -6.24
CA PHE A 228 -15.04 11.04 -7.67
C PHE A 228 -14.55 12.44 -8.04
N ILE A 229 -14.41 13.35 -7.07
CA ILE A 229 -13.76 14.66 -7.30
C ILE A 229 -12.32 14.46 -7.84
N SER A 230 -11.66 13.35 -7.49
CA SER A 230 -10.33 13.01 -8.00
C SER A 230 -10.29 12.56 -9.47
N ILE A 231 -11.44 12.36 -10.15
CA ILE A 231 -11.51 11.88 -11.55
C ILE A 231 -10.72 12.80 -12.49
N TYR A 232 -10.78 14.12 -12.28
CA TYR A 232 -10.03 15.06 -13.11
C TYR A 232 -8.52 14.81 -13.05
N GLN A 233 -7.99 14.53 -11.86
CA GLN A 233 -6.59 14.20 -11.66
C GLN A 233 -6.25 12.84 -12.30
N ALA A 234 -7.09 11.83 -12.11
CA ALA A 234 -6.91 10.51 -12.74
C ALA A 234 -6.87 10.59 -14.27
N TYR A 235 -7.77 11.37 -14.88
CA TYR A 235 -7.79 11.62 -16.30
C TYR A 235 -6.51 12.29 -16.81
N ASN A 236 -6.03 13.32 -16.09
CA ASN A 236 -4.79 14.00 -16.44
C ASN A 236 -3.56 13.09 -16.35
N ILE A 237 -3.53 12.18 -15.37
CA ILE A 237 -2.48 11.16 -15.25
C ILE A 237 -2.50 10.22 -16.46
N ILE A 238 -3.67 9.71 -16.85
CA ILE A 238 -3.81 8.86 -18.04
C ILE A 238 -3.28 9.59 -19.28
N LYS A 239 -3.75 10.82 -19.54
CA LYS A 239 -3.29 11.62 -20.68
C LYS A 239 -1.79 11.87 -20.67
N LYS A 240 -1.22 12.10 -19.49
CA LYS A 240 0.23 12.29 -19.34
C LYS A 240 0.97 11.02 -19.71
N PHE A 241 0.59 9.88 -19.13
CA PHE A 241 1.25 8.59 -19.32
C PHE A 241 1.11 8.03 -20.74
N GLU A 242 0.05 8.42 -21.47
CA GLU A 242 -0.09 8.11 -22.90
C GLU A 242 0.96 8.81 -23.77
N LYS A 243 1.40 10.01 -23.38
CA LYS A 243 2.45 10.75 -24.07
C LYS A 243 3.83 10.29 -23.63
N GLU A 244 4.05 10.26 -22.31
CA GLU A 244 5.34 9.95 -21.72
C GLU A 244 5.18 9.55 -20.24
N ILE A 245 5.98 8.60 -19.77
CA ILE A 245 6.04 8.24 -18.36
C ILE A 245 7.08 9.16 -17.68
N PRO A 246 6.65 10.09 -16.81
CA PRO A 246 7.57 11.04 -16.20
C PRO A 246 8.47 10.35 -15.17
N ILE A 247 9.61 10.95 -14.87
CA ILE A 247 10.56 10.38 -13.89
C ILE A 247 9.96 10.25 -12.48
N ASN A 248 8.99 11.10 -12.13
CA ASN A 248 8.25 11.08 -10.87
C ASN A 248 6.84 10.44 -11.01
N ALA A 249 6.70 9.44 -11.88
CA ALA A 249 5.43 8.76 -12.13
C ALA A 249 4.77 8.21 -10.85
N ASP A 250 5.54 7.60 -9.95
CA ASP A 250 5.07 7.05 -8.69
C ASP A 250 4.58 8.13 -7.69
N PRO A 251 5.29 9.25 -7.40
CA PRO A 251 4.73 10.36 -6.62
C PRO A 251 3.43 10.92 -7.20
N ILE A 252 3.31 11.02 -8.52
CA ILE A 252 2.11 11.56 -9.17
C ILE A 252 0.89 10.67 -8.87
N VAL A 253 1.04 9.35 -9.00
CA VAL A 253 -0.05 8.41 -8.70
C VAL A 253 -0.27 8.27 -7.18
N ALA A 254 0.78 8.40 -6.37
CA ALA A 254 0.67 8.42 -4.91
C ALA A 254 -0.16 9.62 -4.43
N ASN A 255 0.04 10.80 -5.01
CA ASN A 255 -0.76 11.99 -4.73
C ASN A 255 -2.24 11.80 -5.10
N LEU A 256 -2.53 11.20 -6.26
CA LEU A 256 -3.91 10.82 -6.60
C LEU A 256 -4.48 9.88 -5.54
N THR A 257 -3.71 8.88 -5.11
CA THR A 257 -4.19 7.91 -4.13
C THR A 257 -4.46 8.53 -2.77
N LEU A 258 -3.61 9.47 -2.32
CA LEU A 258 -3.85 10.24 -1.11
C LEU A 258 -5.12 11.08 -1.23
N TYR A 259 -5.28 11.81 -2.33
CA TYR A 259 -6.44 12.68 -2.53
C TYR A 259 -7.74 11.88 -2.61
N PHE A 260 -7.76 10.82 -3.43
CA PHE A 260 -8.86 9.87 -3.49
C PHE A 260 -9.16 9.27 -2.12
N GLY A 261 -8.13 8.80 -1.41
CA GLY A 261 -8.26 8.13 -0.13
C GLY A 261 -8.85 9.03 0.96
N ILE A 262 -8.38 10.27 1.07
CA ILE A 262 -8.90 11.25 2.02
C ILE A 262 -10.38 11.52 1.75
N LEU A 263 -10.73 11.86 0.51
CA LEU A 263 -12.13 12.10 0.12
C LEU A 263 -13.01 10.89 0.38
N TYR A 264 -12.50 9.69 0.10
CA TYR A 264 -13.23 8.45 0.32
C TYR A 264 -13.48 8.19 1.81
N ILE A 265 -12.46 8.33 2.65
CA ILE A 265 -12.57 8.19 4.11
C ILE A 265 -13.58 9.20 4.68
N VAL A 266 -13.50 10.47 4.27
CA VAL A 266 -14.47 11.50 4.68
C VAL A 266 -15.89 11.09 4.26
N GLY A 267 -16.06 10.58 3.03
CA GLY A 267 -17.32 10.04 2.55
C GLY A 267 -17.87 8.88 3.41
N ILE A 268 -17.02 7.94 3.82
CA ILE A 268 -17.43 6.85 4.72
C ILE A 268 -17.84 7.40 6.10
N ILE A 269 -17.09 8.34 6.66
CA ILE A 269 -17.42 8.96 7.96
C ILE A 269 -18.77 9.67 7.90
N ILE A 270 -19.03 10.47 6.86
CA ILE A 270 -20.32 11.16 6.67
C ILE A 270 -21.45 10.14 6.55
N SER A 271 -21.26 9.09 5.75
CA SER A 271 -22.27 8.04 5.56
C SER A 271 -22.60 7.33 6.87
N ASN A 272 -21.61 7.05 7.72
CA ASN A 272 -21.83 6.42 9.02
C ASN A 272 -22.49 7.37 10.01
N TYR A 273 -22.11 8.65 10.03
CA TYR A 273 -22.74 9.66 10.89
C TYR A 273 -24.24 9.80 10.60
N LEU A 274 -24.62 9.88 9.32
CA LEU A 274 -26.03 10.02 8.89
C LEU A 274 -26.86 8.73 8.98
N LYS A 275 -26.25 7.59 9.31
CA LYS A 275 -26.99 6.35 9.63
C LYS A 275 -27.34 6.27 11.11
N VAL A 276 -26.60 6.97 11.96
CA VAL A 276 -26.77 6.96 13.42
C VAL A 276 -27.80 8.00 13.87
N TYR A 277 -27.94 9.09 13.12
CA TYR A 277 -28.86 10.21 13.36
C TYR A 277 -29.77 10.43 12.16
#